data_AF-A0A0D0NVD9-F1
#
_entry.id   AF-A0A0D0NVD9-F1
#
_cell.length_a   1.000
_cell.length_b   1.000
_cell.length_c   1.000
_cell.angle_alpha   90.00
_cell.angle_beta   90.00
_cell.angle_gamma   90.00
#
_symmetry.space_group_name_H-M   'P 1'
#
loop_
_entity.id
_entity.type
_entity.pdbx_description
1 polymer ?
#
loop_
_entity_poly.entity_id
_entity_poly.type
_entity_poly.pdbx_seq_one_letter_code
_entity_poly.pdbx_strand_id
1 'polypeptide(L)'
;MTASSPVSVAGLLSTAARLLDGELADATATGRHRGACLALRTALELCVDQALDAAVPGLSRTTGRAKLLLLHSVAPAEPARRARALWSQLSLGCHYHLYELGPTHEQVQGWRTEADDLVRELTR
;
A
#
# COMPACT_ATOMS: atom_id res chain seq x y z
N MET A 1 2.93 -6.55 28.02
CA MET A 1 2.18 -6.58 26.75
C MET A 1 1.95 -5.15 26.32
N THR A 2 2.80 -4.61 25.45
CA THR A 2 2.62 -3.26 24.91
C THR A 2 1.38 -3.28 24.01
N ALA A 3 0.39 -2.44 24.30
CA ALA A 3 -0.75 -2.26 23.41
C ALA A 3 -0.20 -1.82 22.04
N SER A 4 -0.34 -2.67 21.02
CA SER A 4 -0.01 -2.29 19.65
C SER A 4 -0.91 -1.12 19.30
N SER A 5 -0.34 0.02 18.92
CA SER A 5 -1.11 1.11 18.33
C SER A 5 -1.93 0.55 17.15
N PRO A 6 -3.15 1.06 16.92
CA PRO A 6 -3.93 0.64 15.77
C PRO A 6 -3.13 0.90 14.49
N VAL A 7 -3.23 -0.03 13.54
CA VAL A 7 -2.60 0.09 12.23
C VAL A 7 -3.10 1.37 11.57
N SER A 8 -2.17 2.21 11.11
CA SER A 8 -2.47 3.50 10.47
C SER A 8 -1.72 3.63 9.15
N VAL A 9 -2.25 4.44 8.24
CA VAL A 9 -1.64 4.73 6.93
C VAL A 9 -0.21 5.28 7.14
N ALA A 10 -0.06 6.29 7.99
CA ALA A 10 1.25 6.88 8.29
C ALA A 10 2.24 5.88 8.92
N GLY A 11 1.77 5.02 9.84
CA GLY A 11 2.61 3.99 10.44
C GLY A 11 3.12 2.95 9.43
N LEU A 12 2.28 2.59 8.46
CA LEU A 12 2.64 1.66 7.39
C LEU A 12 3.61 2.28 6.38
N LEU A 13 3.41 3.54 5.99
CA LEU A 13 4.35 4.28 5.15
C LEU A 13 5.72 4.41 5.83
N SER A 14 5.75 4.74 7.12
CA SER A 14 6.97 4.77 7.92
C SER A 14 7.65 3.40 8.00
N THR A 15 6.87 2.33 8.17
CA THR A 15 7.39 0.94 8.17
C THR A 15 8.05 0.60 6.83
N ALA A 16 7.41 0.95 5.70
CA ALA A 16 7.97 0.74 4.38
C ALA A 16 9.29 1.51 4.18
N ALA A 17 9.37 2.76 4.65
CA ALA A 17 10.59 3.56 4.59
C ALA A 17 11.73 2.90 5.37
N ARG A 18 11.49 2.50 6.63
CA ARG A 18 12.48 1.83 7.48
C ARG A 18 13.02 0.53 6.87
N LEU A 19 12.15 -0.26 6.25
CA LEU A 19 12.56 -1.48 5.55
C LEU A 19 13.44 -1.19 4.32
N LEU A 20 13.17 -0.10 3.59
CA LEU A 20 14.01 0.33 2.47
C LEU A 20 15.36 0.89 2.92
N ASP A 21 15.37 1.58 4.06
CA ASP A 21 16.60 2.13 4.67
C ASP A 21 17.50 1.04 5.29
N GLY A 22 17.07 -0.22 5.24
CA GLY A 22 17.88 -1.37 5.63
C GLY A 22 17.68 -1.85 7.08
N GLU A 23 16.66 -1.35 7.77
CA GLU A 23 16.29 -1.90 9.08
C GLU A 23 15.84 -3.37 8.96
N LEU A 24 16.01 -4.16 10.03
CA LEU A 24 16.05 -5.64 10.00
C LEU A 24 17.25 -6.14 9.18
N ALA A 25 18.45 -5.96 9.72
CA ALA A 25 19.70 -6.41 9.11
C ALA A 25 19.74 -7.92 8.85
N ASP A 26 19.05 -8.72 9.69
CA ASP A 26 18.97 -10.18 9.56
C ASP A 26 18.12 -10.63 8.36
N ALA A 27 17.27 -9.75 7.81
CA ALA A 27 16.51 -10.02 6.60
C ALA A 27 17.37 -9.80 5.35
N THR A 28 17.11 -10.56 4.29
CA THR A 28 17.72 -10.28 2.98
C THR A 28 17.16 -8.98 2.40
N ALA A 29 17.92 -8.31 1.52
CA ALA A 29 17.42 -7.11 0.81
C ALA A 29 16.09 -7.40 0.10
N THR A 30 15.99 -8.54 -0.60
CA THR A 30 14.75 -9.00 -1.22
C THR A 30 13.61 -9.16 -0.20
N GLY A 31 13.88 -9.76 0.96
CA GLY A 31 12.89 -9.90 2.03
C GLY A 31 12.36 -8.56 2.51
N ARG A 32 13.26 -7.59 2.73
CA ARG A 32 12.89 -6.22 3.13
C ARG A 32 12.07 -5.51 2.06
N HIS A 33 12.45 -5.60 0.79
CA HIS A 33 11.71 -4.98 -0.32
C HIS A 33 10.29 -5.55 -0.43
N ARG A 34 10.13 -6.88 -0.30
CA ARG A 34 8.80 -7.52 -0.30
C ARG A 34 7.96 -7.09 0.91
N GLY A 35 8.59 -6.98 2.07
CA GLY A 35 7.96 -6.44 3.28
C GLY A 35 7.50 -5.00 3.12
N ALA A 36 8.32 -4.15 2.49
CA ALA A 36 7.97 -2.77 2.16
C ALA A 36 6.79 -2.73 1.18
N CYS A 37 6.78 -3.56 0.14
CA CYS A 37 5.63 -3.68 -0.77
C CYS A 37 4.34 -4.08 -0.04
N LEU A 38 4.42 -5.01 0.91
CA LEU A 38 3.27 -5.40 1.72
C LEU A 38 2.76 -4.24 2.57
N ALA A 39 3.65 -3.54 3.27
CA ALA A 39 3.29 -2.38 4.10
C ALA A 39 2.64 -1.27 3.26
N LEU A 40 3.21 -0.94 2.08
CA LEU A 40 2.63 0.03 1.15
C LEU A 40 1.25 -0.42 0.63
N ARG A 41 1.07 -1.71 0.30
CA ARG A 41 -0.22 -2.22 -0.17
C ARG A 41 -1.29 -2.07 0.91
N THR A 42 -0.96 -2.41 2.14
CA THR A 42 -1.87 -2.25 3.28
C THR A 42 -2.18 -0.79 3.55
N ALA A 43 -1.19 0.12 3.40
CA ALA A 43 -1.42 1.56 3.57
C ALA A 43 -2.42 2.08 2.54
N LEU A 44 -2.25 1.68 1.28
CA LEU A 44 -3.14 2.03 0.19
C LEU A 44 -4.55 1.47 0.40
N GLU A 45 -4.68 0.18 0.75
CA GLU A 45 -5.98 -0.45 1.03
C GLU A 45 -6.71 0.26 2.17
N LEU A 46 -6.01 0.61 3.25
CA LEU A 46 -6.59 1.34 4.37
C LEU A 46 -7.02 2.76 3.98
N CYS A 47 -6.26 3.45 3.14
CA CYS A 47 -6.61 4.77 2.63
C CYS A 47 -7.86 4.71 1.73
N VAL A 48 -7.95 3.72 0.84
CA VAL A 48 -9.14 3.48 0.01
C VAL A 48 -10.35 3.15 0.87
N ASP A 49 -10.18 2.34 1.91
CA ASP A 49 -11.25 2.02 2.87
C ASP A 49 -11.78 3.30 3.54
N GLN A 50 -10.89 4.17 4.02
CA GLN A 50 -11.28 5.44 4.64
C GLN A 50 -12.03 6.37 3.67
N ALA A 51 -11.54 6.50 2.43
CA ALA A 51 -12.19 7.33 1.41
C ALA A 51 -13.58 6.80 1.04
N LEU A 52 -13.73 5.47 0.95
CA LEU A 52 -15.01 4.84 0.66
C LEU A 52 -15.98 4.91 1.84
N ASP A 53 -15.53 4.65 3.07
CA ASP A 53 -16.39 4.69 4.25
C ASP A 53 -16.98 6.09 4.48
N ALA A 54 -16.26 7.16 4.10
CA ALA A 54 -16.74 8.53 4.15
C ALA A 54 -17.89 8.81 3.15
N ALA A 55 -17.88 8.15 1.98
CA ALA A 55 -18.82 8.42 0.90
C ALA A 55 -19.95 7.38 0.80
N VAL A 56 -19.66 6.11 1.07
CA VAL A 56 -20.56 4.96 0.96
C VAL A 56 -20.33 4.02 2.15
N PRO A 57 -20.96 4.28 3.30
CA PRO A 57 -20.83 3.43 4.48
C PRO A 57 -21.34 2.00 4.23
N GLY A 58 -20.78 1.02 4.94
CA GLY A 58 -21.29 -0.36 4.95
C GLY A 58 -20.60 -1.32 3.96
N LEU A 59 -19.44 -0.96 3.42
CA LEU A 59 -18.66 -1.79 2.50
C LEU A 59 -17.73 -2.81 3.19
N SER A 60 -18.00 -3.14 4.45
CA SER A 60 -17.13 -4.01 5.28
C SER A 60 -16.95 -5.42 4.71
N ARG A 61 -17.92 -5.93 3.94
CA ARG A 61 -17.86 -7.26 3.29
C ARG A 61 -17.28 -7.22 1.88
N THR A 62 -16.98 -6.04 1.35
CA THR A 62 -16.47 -5.86 -0.02
C THR A 62 -14.97 -6.15 -0.06
N THR A 63 -14.51 -6.92 -1.05
CA THR A 63 -13.09 -7.24 -1.19
C THR A 63 -12.27 -5.99 -1.54
N GLY A 64 -10.99 -5.93 -1.16
CA GLY A 64 -10.12 -4.77 -1.47
C GLY A 64 -10.04 -4.46 -2.97
N ARG A 65 -10.01 -5.49 -3.82
CA ARG A 65 -10.06 -5.31 -5.28
C ARG A 65 -11.37 -4.67 -5.77
N ALA A 66 -12.51 -5.03 -5.17
CA ALA A 66 -13.79 -4.43 -5.49
C ALA A 66 -13.90 -3.00 -4.96
N LYS A 67 -13.36 -2.72 -3.76
CA LYS A 67 -13.24 -1.36 -3.23
C LYS A 67 -12.41 -0.45 -4.14
N LEU A 68 -11.29 -0.91 -4.69
CA LEU A 68 -10.53 -0.17 -5.70
C LEU A 68 -11.30 0.13 -7.00
N LEU A 69 -12.25 -0.72 -7.38
CA LEU A 69 -13.17 -0.42 -8.48
C LEU A 69 -14.15 0.69 -8.09
N LEU A 70 -14.74 0.59 -6.89
CA LEU A 70 -15.66 1.58 -6.34
C LEU A 70 -15.00 2.95 -6.10
N LEU A 71 -13.68 3.01 -5.90
CA LEU A 71 -12.96 4.26 -5.73
C LEU A 71 -13.23 5.26 -6.89
N HIS A 72 -13.45 4.76 -8.11
CA HIS A 72 -13.76 5.60 -9.27
C HIS A 72 -15.11 6.36 -9.16
N SER A 73 -16.02 5.93 -8.28
CA SER A 73 -17.29 6.62 -8.06
C SER A 73 -17.23 7.70 -6.99
N VAL A 74 -16.15 7.76 -6.18
CA VAL A 74 -16.04 8.67 -5.03
C VAL A 74 -14.80 9.57 -5.08
N ALA A 75 -13.81 9.25 -5.92
CA ALA A 75 -12.58 10.03 -6.07
C ALA A 75 -12.39 10.48 -7.53
N PRO A 76 -11.55 11.50 -7.80
CA PRO A 76 -11.22 11.90 -9.16
C PRO A 76 -10.62 10.75 -9.96
N ALA A 77 -10.91 10.73 -11.27
CA ALA A 77 -10.60 9.58 -12.12
C ALA A 77 -9.08 9.25 -12.20
N GLU A 78 -8.22 10.26 -12.14
CA GLU A 78 -6.77 10.06 -12.20
C GLU A 78 -6.18 9.39 -10.94
N PRO A 79 -6.38 9.92 -9.71
CA PRO A 79 -6.01 9.22 -8.48
C PRO A 79 -6.58 7.79 -8.38
N ALA A 80 -7.83 7.59 -8.78
CA ALA A 80 -8.46 6.26 -8.73
C ALA A 80 -7.79 5.24 -9.66
N ARG A 81 -7.39 5.67 -10.87
CA ARG A 81 -6.62 4.83 -11.81
C ARG A 81 -5.23 4.53 -11.28
N ARG A 82 -4.51 5.55 -10.80
CA ARG A 82 -3.17 5.43 -10.22
C ARG A 82 -3.17 4.48 -9.02
N ALA A 83 -4.12 4.61 -8.10
CA ALA A 83 -4.30 3.69 -6.97
C ALA A 83 -4.47 2.23 -7.41
N ARG A 84 -5.31 1.96 -8.43
CA ARG A 84 -5.47 0.61 -8.98
C ARG A 84 -4.17 0.07 -9.60
N ALA A 85 -3.45 0.91 -10.34
CA ALA A 85 -2.19 0.54 -10.95
C ALA A 85 -1.14 0.21 -9.87
N LEU A 86 -0.96 1.10 -8.89
CA LEU A 86 -0.04 0.90 -7.77
C LEU A 86 -0.38 -0.36 -6.96
N TRP A 87 -1.66 -0.57 -6.62
CA TRP A 87 -2.10 -1.78 -5.91
C TRP A 87 -1.71 -3.05 -6.66
N SER A 88 -1.82 -3.06 -7.99
CA SER A 88 -1.45 -4.22 -8.81
C SER A 88 0.07 -4.47 -8.77
N GLN A 89 0.88 -3.42 -8.85
CA GLN A 89 2.34 -3.52 -8.75
C GLN A 89 2.79 -4.01 -7.37
N LEU A 90 2.22 -3.43 -6.30
CA LEU A 90 2.54 -3.82 -4.92
C LEU A 90 2.11 -5.26 -4.61
N SER A 91 0.96 -5.69 -5.14
CA SER A 91 0.48 -7.08 -5.01
C SER A 91 1.48 -8.06 -5.61
N LEU A 92 2.00 -7.78 -6.82
CA LEU A 92 3.05 -8.60 -7.42
C LEU A 92 4.35 -8.53 -6.62
N GLY A 93 4.75 -7.32 -6.21
CA GLY A 93 5.99 -7.09 -5.45
C GLY A 93 6.03 -7.82 -4.12
N CYS A 94 4.90 -8.00 -3.43
CA CYS A 94 4.85 -8.69 -2.15
C CYS A 94 4.82 -10.23 -2.26
N HIS A 95 4.49 -10.80 -3.43
CA HIS A 95 4.38 -12.26 -3.61
C HIS A 95 5.72 -12.94 -3.89
N TYR A 96 6.04 -13.95 -3.08
CA TYR A 96 7.21 -14.79 -3.34
C TYR A 96 6.90 -15.82 -4.43
N HIS A 97 7.46 -15.61 -5.61
CA HIS A 97 7.49 -16.61 -6.68
C HIS A 97 8.93 -17.11 -6.85
N LEU A 98 9.13 -18.43 -6.75
CA LEU A 98 10.44 -19.07 -6.62
C LEU A 98 11.41 -18.76 -7.78
N TYR A 99 10.85 -18.41 -8.95
CA TYR A 99 11.59 -18.12 -10.17
C TYR A 99 11.51 -16.66 -10.62
N GLU A 100 10.82 -15.80 -9.86
CA GLU A 100 10.71 -14.38 -10.20
C GLU A 100 11.71 -13.56 -9.39
N LEU A 101 12.38 -12.65 -10.08
CA LEU A 101 13.17 -11.62 -9.43
C LEU A 101 12.22 -10.75 -8.59
N GLY A 102 12.54 -10.61 -7.30
CA GLY A 102 11.82 -9.70 -6.42
C GLY A 102 11.99 -8.25 -6.85
N PRO A 103 11.18 -7.33 -6.30
CA PRO A 103 11.27 -5.92 -6.67
C PRO A 103 12.64 -5.33 -6.29
N THR A 104 13.16 -4.47 -7.17
CA THR A 104 14.40 -3.73 -6.91
C THR A 104 14.15 -2.61 -5.91
N HIS A 105 15.21 -2.12 -5.27
CA HIS A 105 15.12 -0.97 -4.36
C HIS A 105 14.48 0.25 -5.06
N GLU A 106 14.92 0.57 -6.28
CA GLU A 106 14.40 1.70 -7.06
C GLU A 106 12.91 1.56 -7.38
N GLN A 107 12.44 0.36 -7.71
CA GLN A 107 11.01 0.11 -7.94
C GLN A 107 10.19 0.38 -6.68
N VAL A 108 10.61 -0.17 -5.54
CA VAL A 108 9.87 0.03 -4.28
C VAL A 108 9.95 1.49 -3.82
N GLN A 109 11.08 2.16 -4.04
CA GLN A 109 11.22 3.59 -3.77
C GLN A 109 10.24 4.43 -4.60
N GLY A 110 10.11 4.14 -5.90
CA GLY A 110 9.13 4.79 -6.77
C GLY A 110 7.69 4.53 -6.32
N TRP A 111 7.37 3.29 -5.96
CA TRP A 111 6.06 2.93 -5.42
C TRP A 111 5.76 3.59 -4.07
N ARG A 112 6.77 3.80 -3.22
CA ARG A 112 6.61 4.54 -1.97
C ARG A 112 6.23 5.99 -2.23
N THR A 113 6.95 6.67 -3.12
CA THR A 113 6.64 8.05 -3.51
C THR A 113 5.22 8.16 -4.09
N GLU A 114 4.84 7.24 -4.98
CA GLU A 114 3.49 7.19 -5.53
C GLU A 114 2.42 6.95 -4.46
N ALA A 115 2.69 6.10 -3.46
CA ALA A 115 1.79 5.87 -2.34
C ALA A 115 1.62 7.13 -1.47
N ASP A 116 2.70 7.85 -1.18
CA ASP A 116 2.68 9.10 -0.43
C ASP A 116 1.82 10.16 -1.14
N ASP A 117 1.97 10.28 -2.47
CA ASP A 117 1.21 11.23 -3.28
C ASP A 117 -0.29 10.86 -3.30
N LEU A 118 -0.61 9.59 -3.53
CA LEU A 118 -1.99 9.10 -3.55
C LEU A 118 -2.68 9.29 -2.19
N VAL A 119 -1.99 9.04 -1.09
CA VAL A 119 -2.56 9.27 0.25
C VAL A 119 -2.92 10.74 0.44
N ARG A 120 -2.06 11.66 -0.02
CA ARG A 120 -2.34 13.11 0.05
C ARG A 120 -3.48 13.54 -0.87
N GLU A 121 -3.66 12.88 -2.00
CA GLU A 121 -4.72 13.19 -2.97
C GLU A 121 -6.09 12.66 -2.52
N LEU A 122 -6.13 11.47 -1.91
CA LEU A 122 -7.37 10.80 -1.48
C LEU A 122 -7.89 11.26 -0.11
N THR A 123 -7.09 11.98 0.68
CA THR A 123 -7.47 12.50 2.01
C THR A 123 -7.86 13.97 2.01
N ARG A 124 -7.91 14.62 0.84
CA ARG A 124 -8.42 15.99 0.66
C ARG A 124 -9.93 15.99 0.48
#